data_AF-A0A3R7LWA1-F1
#
_entry.id   AF-A0A3R7LWA1-F1
#
_cell.length_a   1.000
_cell.length_b   1.000
_cell.length_c   1.000
_cell.angle_alpha   90.00
_cell.angle_beta   90.00
_cell.angle_gamma   90.00
#
_symmetry.space_group_name_H-M   'P 1'
#
loop_
_entity.id
_entity.type
_entity.pdbx_description
1 polymer ?
#
loop_
_entity_poly.entity_id
_entity_poly.type
_entity_poly.pdbx_seq_one_letter_code
_entity_poly.pdbx_strand_id
1 'polypeptide(L)'
;PPLSPSPCDISDDELVSISVRDLNRQLKLRGLSREDIIKMKQRRRTLKNRGYAASCRIKRIEQKDELESERTTEQVDIDKLVSENVSMRSEIDRLFQNYEALKKFANLKKHTSTS
;
A
#
# COMPACT_ATOMS: atom_id res chain seq x y z
N PRO A 1 21.30 -46.31 -13.10
CA PRO A 1 19.93 -46.88 -13.22
C PRO A 1 18.96 -45.82 -13.77
N PRO A 2 18.19 -46.09 -14.84
CA PRO A 2 17.22 -45.10 -15.31
C PRO A 2 16.06 -45.04 -14.32
N LEU A 3 15.75 -43.82 -13.87
CA LEU A 3 14.62 -43.53 -13.01
C LEU A 3 13.34 -43.91 -13.77
N SER A 4 12.57 -44.84 -13.22
CA SER A 4 11.25 -45.21 -13.72
C SER A 4 10.39 -43.95 -13.93
N PRO A 5 9.69 -43.82 -15.06
CA PRO A 5 8.80 -42.68 -15.30
C PRO A 5 7.77 -42.62 -14.17
N SER A 6 7.64 -41.45 -13.55
CA SER A 6 6.67 -41.23 -12.47
C SER A 6 5.24 -41.45 -13.01
N PRO A 7 4.30 -42.06 -12.27
CA PRO A 7 3.06 -42.61 -12.86
C PRO A 7 2.01 -41.57 -13.32
N CYS A 8 2.34 -40.29 -13.45
CA CYS A 8 1.39 -39.25 -13.84
C CYS A 8 2.07 -38.02 -14.44
N ASP A 9 1.85 -37.79 -15.73
CA ASP A 9 2.19 -36.56 -16.46
C ASP A 9 1.23 -35.41 -16.11
N ILE A 10 1.06 -35.09 -14.82
CA ILE A 10 0.42 -33.82 -14.43
C ILE A 10 1.54 -32.79 -14.26
N SER A 11 1.48 -31.74 -15.07
CA SER A 11 2.41 -30.62 -14.99
C SER A 11 2.26 -29.87 -13.65
N ASP A 12 3.31 -29.18 -13.21
CA ASP A 12 3.23 -28.36 -11.99
C ASP A 12 2.12 -27.30 -12.09
N ASP A 13 1.95 -26.70 -13.27
CA ASP A 13 0.95 -25.65 -13.54
C ASP A 13 -0.48 -26.19 -13.48
N GLU A 14 -0.72 -27.35 -14.10
CA GLU A 14 -2.01 -28.05 -14.00
C GLU A 14 -2.28 -28.47 -12.54
N LEU A 15 -1.24 -28.95 -11.84
CA LEU A 15 -1.34 -29.42 -10.46
C LEU A 15 -1.67 -28.31 -9.47
N VAL A 16 -1.28 -27.05 -9.71
CA VAL A 16 -1.65 -25.92 -8.84
C VAL A 16 -2.99 -25.30 -9.21
N SER A 17 -3.37 -25.33 -10.49
CA SER A 17 -4.58 -24.69 -11.02
C SER A 17 -5.85 -25.52 -10.84
N ILE A 18 -5.79 -26.85 -10.97
CA ILE A 18 -6.96 -27.73 -10.80
C ILE A 18 -7.59 -27.58 -9.42
N SER A 19 -8.91 -27.77 -9.28
CA SER A 19 -9.54 -27.77 -7.95
C SER A 19 -9.14 -29.01 -7.14
N VAL A 20 -9.22 -28.96 -5.80
CA VAL A 20 -8.93 -30.15 -4.97
C VAL A 20 -9.92 -31.28 -5.25
N ARG A 21 -11.18 -30.94 -5.57
CA ARG A 21 -12.22 -31.90 -5.94
C ARG A 21 -11.87 -32.62 -7.24
N ASP A 22 -11.50 -31.87 -8.25
CA ASP A 22 -11.22 -32.42 -9.58
C ASP A 22 -9.88 -33.18 -9.59
N LEU A 23 -8.88 -32.71 -8.83
CA LEU A 23 -7.65 -33.46 -8.59
C LEU A 23 -7.95 -34.83 -7.96
N ASN A 24 -8.72 -34.85 -6.87
CA ASN A 24 -9.08 -36.12 -6.21
C ASN A 24 -9.86 -37.05 -7.16
N ARG A 25 -10.75 -36.52 -8.01
CA ARG A 25 -11.49 -37.29 -9.03
C ARG A 25 -10.54 -37.89 -10.07
N GLN A 26 -9.65 -37.09 -10.66
CA GLN A 26 -8.68 -37.54 -11.66
C GLN A 26 -7.74 -38.61 -11.10
N LEU A 27 -7.19 -38.39 -9.90
CA LEU A 27 -6.26 -39.34 -9.27
C LEU A 27 -6.93 -40.70 -9.00
N LYS A 28 -8.21 -40.72 -8.61
CA LYS A 28 -9.00 -41.96 -8.43
C LYS A 28 -9.31 -42.64 -9.76
N LEU A 29 -9.72 -41.89 -10.79
CA LEU A 29 -10.03 -42.44 -12.11
C LEU A 29 -8.81 -43.08 -12.78
N ARG A 30 -7.60 -42.56 -12.49
CA ARG A 30 -6.33 -43.14 -12.96
C ARG A 30 -5.89 -44.38 -12.18
N GLY A 31 -6.63 -44.80 -11.15
CA GLY A 31 -6.33 -46.00 -10.37
C GLY A 31 -5.04 -45.89 -9.55
N LEU A 32 -4.61 -44.68 -9.19
CA LEU A 32 -3.36 -44.48 -8.43
C LEU A 32 -3.44 -45.10 -7.03
N SER A 33 -2.29 -45.60 -6.57
CA SER A 33 -2.15 -46.10 -5.22
C SER A 33 -2.38 -44.99 -4.18
N ARG A 34 -2.76 -45.38 -2.97
CA ARG A 34 -2.94 -44.43 -1.85
C ARG A 34 -1.67 -43.61 -1.60
N GLU A 35 -0.50 -44.22 -1.73
CA GLU A 35 0.79 -43.57 -1.54
C GLU A 35 1.07 -42.52 -2.61
N ASP A 36 0.78 -42.83 -3.88
CA ASP A 36 0.98 -41.89 -4.98
C ASP A 36 0.02 -40.71 -4.91
N ILE A 37 -1.21 -40.93 -4.44
CA ILE A 37 -2.17 -39.85 -4.16
C ILE A 37 -1.62 -38.91 -3.08
N ILE A 38 -1.02 -39.44 -2.02
CA ILE A 38 -0.41 -38.64 -0.95
C ILE A 38 0.78 -37.84 -1.50
N LYS A 39 1.67 -38.46 -2.28
CA LYS A 39 2.80 -37.78 -2.93
C LYS A 39 2.33 -36.63 -3.84
N MET A 40 1.29 -36.85 -4.64
CA MET A 40 0.73 -35.81 -5.51
C MET A 40 0.13 -34.64 -4.73
N LYS A 41 -0.56 -34.92 -3.62
CA LYS A 41 -1.07 -33.87 -2.71
C LYS A 41 0.06 -33.08 -2.05
N GLN A 42 1.13 -33.76 -1.63
CA GLN A 42 2.30 -33.11 -1.04
C GLN A 42 3.04 -32.24 -2.05
N ARG A 43 3.23 -32.72 -3.29
CA ARG A 43 3.80 -31.93 -4.39
C ARG A 43 2.96 -30.67 -4.64
N ARG A 44 1.64 -30.80 -4.77
CA ARG A 44 0.72 -29.66 -4.89
C ARG A 44 0.86 -28.67 -3.74
N ARG A 45 0.89 -29.14 -2.49
CA ARG A 45 1.03 -28.28 -1.30
C ARG A 45 2.33 -27.49 -1.35
N THR A 46 3.42 -28.14 -1.72
CA THR A 46 4.74 -27.51 -1.85
C THR A 46 4.74 -26.42 -2.93
N LEU A 47 4.15 -26.71 -4.10
CA LEU A 47 4.04 -25.73 -5.19
C LEU A 47 3.16 -24.53 -4.82
N LYS A 48 2.00 -24.76 -4.20
CA LYS A 48 1.14 -23.65 -3.73
C LYS A 48 1.83 -22.81 -2.67
N ASN A 49 2.52 -23.43 -1.72
CA ASN A 49 3.26 -22.70 -0.70
C ASN A 49 4.39 -21.86 -1.29
N ARG A 50 5.06 -22.34 -2.35
CA ARG A 50 6.03 -21.54 -3.11
C ARG A 50 5.37 -20.29 -3.72
N GLY A 51 4.21 -20.46 -4.35
CA GLY A 51 3.43 -19.32 -4.87
C GLY A 51 3.02 -18.34 -3.79
N TYR A 52 2.52 -18.84 -2.64
CA TYR A 52 2.14 -17.99 -1.51
C TYR A 52 3.32 -17.22 -0.91
N ALA A 53 4.53 -17.80 -0.86
CA ALA A 53 5.72 -17.10 -0.42
C ALA A 53 6.07 -15.92 -1.36
N ALA A 54 5.99 -16.13 -2.66
CA ALA A 54 6.19 -15.07 -3.66
C ALA A 54 5.12 -13.96 -3.54
N SER A 55 3.83 -14.34 -3.47
CA SER A 55 2.73 -13.38 -3.28
C SER A 55 2.84 -12.61 -1.96
N CYS A 56 3.30 -13.25 -0.88
CA CYS A 56 3.52 -12.59 0.40
C CYS A 56 4.62 -11.52 0.29
N ARG A 57 5.71 -11.82 -0.41
CA ARG A 57 6.78 -10.85 -0.66
C ARG A 57 6.27 -9.67 -1.48
N ILE A 58 5.53 -9.92 -2.56
CA ILE A 58 4.96 -8.89 -3.43
C ILE A 58 4.04 -7.97 -2.62
N LYS A 59 3.05 -8.53 -1.91
CA LYS A 59 2.12 -7.76 -1.08
C LYS A 59 2.80 -6.90 -0.03
N ARG A 60 3.90 -7.38 0.55
CA ARG A 60 4.68 -6.60 1.52
C ARG A 60 5.38 -5.40 0.88
N ILE A 61 5.91 -5.58 -0.32
CA ILE A 61 6.55 -4.51 -1.08
C ILE A 61 5.49 -3.49 -1.49
N GLU A 62 4.38 -3.94 -2.08
CA GLU A 62 3.25 -3.09 -2.45
C GLU A 62 2.76 -2.26 -1.25
N GLN A 63 2.52 -2.89 -0.10
CA GLN A 63 2.10 -2.18 1.12
C GLN A 63 3.13 -1.16 1.60
N LYS A 64 4.42 -1.47 1.49
CA LYS A 64 5.49 -0.52 1.84
C LYS A 64 5.48 0.68 0.91
N ASP A 65 5.35 0.44 -0.39
CA ASP A 65 5.35 1.49 -1.40
C ASP A 65 4.10 2.39 -1.28
N GLU A 66 2.94 1.81 -0.98
CA GLU A 66 1.71 2.54 -0.65
C GLU A 66 1.93 3.48 0.54
N LEU A 67 2.45 2.97 1.66
CA LEU A 67 2.74 3.79 2.86
C LEU A 67 3.79 4.88 2.58
N GLU A 68 4.79 4.61 1.75
CA GLU A 68 5.78 5.62 1.36
C GLU A 68 5.19 6.73 0.48
N SER A 69 4.24 6.39 -0.39
CA SER A 69 3.47 7.34 -1.19
C SER A 69 2.55 8.19 -0.32
N GLU A 70 1.84 7.59 0.63
CA GLU A 70 0.98 8.30 1.59
C GLU A 70 1.80 9.28 2.42
N ARG A 71 2.89 8.83 3.05
CA ARG A 71 3.80 9.69 3.82
C ARG A 71 4.31 10.87 2.99
N THR A 72 4.66 10.63 1.73
CA THR A 72 5.16 11.70 0.83
C THR A 72 4.06 12.72 0.53
N THR A 73 2.83 12.26 0.32
CA THR A 73 1.67 13.13 0.09
C THR A 73 1.37 13.98 1.33
N GLU A 74 1.33 13.37 2.51
CA GLU A 74 1.12 14.07 3.79
C GLU A 74 2.21 15.12 4.03
N GLN A 75 3.47 14.81 3.71
CA GLN A 75 4.56 15.78 3.86
C GLN A 75 4.37 17.01 2.96
N VAL A 76 3.94 16.82 1.71
CA VAL A 76 3.63 17.92 0.80
C VAL A 76 2.49 18.79 1.34
N ASP A 77 1.45 18.17 1.91
CA ASP A 77 0.34 18.90 2.51
C ASP A 77 0.75 19.69 3.75
N ILE A 78 1.63 19.12 4.59
CA ILE A 78 2.22 19.84 5.73
C ILE A 78 2.99 21.06 5.25
N ASP A 79 3.87 20.89 4.26
CA ASP A 79 4.71 21.99 3.75
C ASP A 79 3.85 23.12 3.17
N LYS A 80 2.77 22.76 2.46
CA LYS A 80 1.78 23.71 1.96
C LYS A 80 1.09 24.47 3.08
N LEU A 81 0.58 23.77 4.11
CA LEU A 81 -0.08 24.38 5.26
C LEU A 81 0.87 25.30 6.04
N VAL A 82 2.14 24.93 6.17
CA VAL A 82 3.18 25.78 6.80
C VAL A 82 3.35 27.07 5.99
N SER A 83 3.48 26.97 4.67
CA SER A 83 3.60 28.14 3.80
C SER A 83 2.37 29.06 3.89
N GLU A 84 1.17 28.49 3.87
CA GLU A 84 -0.08 29.24 4.02
C GLU A 84 -0.16 29.92 5.38
N ASN A 85 0.26 29.24 6.45
CA ASN A 85 0.27 29.80 7.81
C ASN A 85 1.22 31.01 7.91
N VAL A 86 2.43 30.90 7.35
CA VAL A 86 3.39 32.01 7.30
C VAL A 86 2.82 33.21 6.54
N SER A 87 2.17 32.96 5.40
CA SER A 87 1.52 34.02 4.62
C SER A 87 0.40 34.70 5.40
N MET A 88 -0.45 33.93 6.08
CA MET A 88 -1.55 34.48 6.89
C MET A 88 -1.02 35.32 8.06
N ARG A 89 0.03 34.86 8.76
CA ARG A 89 0.64 35.62 9.85
C ARG A 89 1.22 36.94 9.37
N SER A 90 1.89 36.92 8.22
CA SER A 90 2.44 38.14 7.60
C SER A 90 1.34 39.14 7.23
N GLU A 91 0.19 38.65 6.75
CA GLU A 91 -0.95 39.49 6.43
C GLU A 91 -1.60 40.10 7.69
N ILE A 92 -1.71 39.32 8.76
CA ILE A 92 -2.18 39.81 10.07
C ILE A 92 -1.27 40.94 10.57
N ASP A 93 0.04 40.75 10.53
CA ASP A 93 1.02 41.75 10.97
C ASP A 93 0.90 43.04 10.13
N ARG A 94 0.73 42.92 8.82
CA ARG A 94 0.52 44.05 7.90
C ARG A 94 -0.76 44.82 8.23
N LEU A 95 -1.87 44.11 8.43
CA LEU A 95 -3.16 44.71 8.79
C LEU A 95 -3.09 45.41 10.14
N PHE A 96 -2.41 44.81 11.12
CA PHE A 96 -2.21 45.41 12.44
C PHE A 96 -1.39 46.71 12.36
N GLN A 97 -0.31 46.73 11.59
CA GLN A 97 0.49 47.95 11.37
C GLN A 97 -0.32 49.06 10.71
N ASN A 98 -1.11 48.72 9.68
CA ASN A 98 -2.00 49.68 9.02
C ASN A 98 -3.04 50.24 10.00
N TYR A 99 -3.69 49.38 10.77
CA TYR A 99 -4.67 49.79 11.78
C TYR A 99 -4.06 50.76 12.81
N GLU A 100 -2.89 50.43 13.37
CA GLU A 100 -2.23 51.28 14.36
C GLU A 100 -1.80 52.64 13.77
N ALA A 101 -1.35 52.67 12.51
CA ALA A 101 -1.03 53.92 11.81
C ALA A 101 -2.28 54.81 11.64
N LEU A 102 -3.40 54.24 11.20
CA LEU A 102 -4.67 54.98 11.07
C LEU A 102 -5.17 55.49 12.42
N LYS A 103 -5.10 54.66 13.46
CA LYS A 103 -5.51 55.03 14.83
C LYS A 103 -4.67 56.19 15.38
N LYS A 104 -3.34 56.15 15.20
CA LYS A 104 -2.45 57.26 15.58
C LYS A 104 -2.81 58.54 14.84
N PHE A 105 -3.04 58.46 13.52
CA PHE A 105 -3.43 59.62 12.72
C PHE A 105 -4.77 60.23 13.18
N ALA A 106 -5.78 59.40 13.44
CA ALA A 106 -7.08 59.84 13.92
C ALA A 106 -6.99 60.54 15.30
N ASN A 107 -6.19 59.99 16.21
CA ASN A 107 -5.97 60.60 17.53
C ASN A 107 -5.24 61.95 17.43
N LEU A 108 -4.24 62.06 16.54
CA LEU A 108 -3.52 63.32 16.32
C LEU A 108 -4.46 64.42 15.79
N LYS A 109 -5.31 64.08 14.82
CA LYS A 109 -6.32 65.01 14.26
C LYS A 109 -7.28 65.52 15.33
N LYS A 110 -7.78 64.65 16.22
CA LYS A 110 -8.68 65.04 17.31
C LYS A 110 -8.05 66.09 18.24
N HIS A 111 -6.77 65.94 18.60
CA HIS A 111 -6.10 66.91 19.46
C HIS A 111 -5.87 68.27 18.79
N THR A 112 -5.55 68.28 17.49
CA THR A 112 -5.36 69.54 16.74
C THR A 112 -6.65 70.29 16.45
N SER A 113 -7.83 69.66 16.54
CA SER A 113 -9.13 70.33 16.34
C SER A 113 -9.76 70.85 17.63
N THR A 114 -9.18 70.51 18.80
CA THR A 114 -9.67 70.94 20.13
C THR A 114 -8.78 71.99 20.80
N SER A 115 -7.68 72.42 20.16
CA SER A 115 -6.85 73.57 20.56
C SER A 115 -7.03 74.71 19.57
#